data_AF-A0A832VS20-F1
#
_entry.id   AF-A0A832VS20-F1
#
_cell.length_a   1.000
_cell.length_b   1.000
_cell.length_c   1.000
_cell.angle_alpha   90.00
_cell.angle_beta   90.00
_cell.angle_gamma   90.00
#
_symmetry.space_group_name_H-M   'P 1'
#
loop_
_entity.id
_entity.type
_entity.pdbx_description
1 polymer ?
#
loop_
_entity_poly.entity_id
_entity_poly.type
_entity_poly.pdbx_seq_one_letter_code
_entity_poly.pdbx_strand_id
1 'polypeptide(L)'
;MLLHFIFLLLKDDLDSRSKEFDYIQLMASFYKKWLNDKFGLEVDVKSDEMIVPEQSILQRLDTSLLIQDHKSRGKDIFHFYLCNFSPMWTDCTCEGYYAENFAMTLWQKPKNDELLETCKKNCTVVSHELTHEVLRQKKFKNQNDIVHDLWTRHLFKDLPFEQYGKNFEPNSNDTYFMTLDTTNLRS
;
A
#
# COMPACT_ATOMS: atom_id res chain seq x y z
N MET A 1 -6.80 -5.38 -14.73
CA MET A 1 -7.27 -5.56 -13.33
C MET A 1 -7.61 -4.19 -12.75
N LEU A 2 -8.62 -4.08 -11.88
CA LEU A 2 -8.85 -2.86 -11.12
C LEU A 2 -8.12 -2.96 -9.76
N LEU A 3 -7.23 -2.01 -9.49
CA LEU A 3 -6.57 -1.80 -8.21
C LEU A 3 -7.32 -0.68 -7.47
N HIS A 4 -8.00 -1.04 -6.38
CA HIS A 4 -8.86 -0.14 -5.63
C HIS A 4 -8.26 0.14 -4.26
N PHE A 5 -7.71 1.34 -4.07
CA PHE A 5 -7.21 1.80 -2.78
C PHE A 5 -8.36 2.30 -1.92
N ILE A 6 -8.48 1.75 -0.72
CA ILE A 6 -9.55 2.08 0.24
C ILE A 6 -8.90 2.70 1.47
N PHE A 7 -9.11 3.99 1.68
CA PHE A 7 -8.57 4.70 2.83
C PHE A 7 -9.52 4.57 4.02
N LEU A 8 -9.11 3.83 5.05
CA LEU A 8 -9.91 3.63 6.24
C LEU A 8 -9.80 4.86 7.14
N LEU A 9 -10.92 5.52 7.40
CA LEU A 9 -10.99 6.73 8.20
C LEU A 9 -11.93 6.55 9.38
N LEU A 10 -11.49 6.96 10.56
CA LEU A 10 -12.41 7.18 11.68
C LEU A 10 -13.26 8.41 11.37
N LYS A 11 -14.53 8.38 11.77
CA LYS A 11 -15.47 9.47 11.53
C LYS A 11 -14.94 10.84 11.99
N ASP A 12 -14.26 10.90 13.13
CA ASP A 12 -13.72 12.14 13.70
C ASP A 12 -12.50 12.69 12.94
N ASP A 13 -11.86 11.83 12.14
CA ASP A 13 -10.67 12.19 11.37
C ASP A 13 -11.00 12.72 9.97
N LEU A 14 -12.26 12.63 9.52
CA LEU A 14 -12.69 12.89 8.13
C LEU A 14 -12.19 14.24 7.59
N ASP A 15 -12.44 15.33 8.31
CA ASP A 15 -12.06 16.67 7.85
C ASP A 15 -10.53 16.90 7.92
N SER A 16 -9.88 16.30 8.92
CA SER A 16 -8.47 16.55 9.22
C SER A 16 -7.51 15.81 8.29
N ARG A 17 -7.95 14.74 7.63
CA ARG A 17 -7.11 13.85 6.81
C ARG A 17 -7.31 14.00 5.30
N SER A 18 -8.02 15.04 4.86
CA SER A 18 -8.24 15.37 3.44
C SER A 18 -6.94 15.42 2.62
N LYS A 19 -5.88 16.05 3.14
CA LYS A 19 -4.57 16.12 2.47
C LYS A 19 -3.91 14.76 2.26
N GLU A 20 -4.17 13.81 3.15
CA GLU A 20 -3.67 12.45 3.00
C GLU A 20 -4.45 11.71 1.91
N PHE A 21 -5.76 11.93 1.84
CA PHE A 21 -6.56 11.36 0.76
C PHE A 21 -6.16 11.92 -0.61
N ASP A 22 -5.88 13.22 -0.72
CA ASP A 22 -5.30 13.82 -1.94
C ASP A 22 -3.98 13.14 -2.34
N TYR A 23 -3.12 12.86 -1.36
CA TYR A 23 -1.88 12.11 -1.59
C TYR A 23 -2.17 10.69 -2.08
N ILE A 24 -3.12 9.98 -1.47
CA ILE A 24 -3.51 8.61 -1.83
C ILE A 24 -4.05 8.54 -3.26
N GLN A 25 -4.86 9.51 -3.69
CA GLN A 25 -5.35 9.58 -5.07
C GLN A 25 -4.20 9.75 -6.07
N LEU A 26 -3.22 10.61 -5.74
CA LEU A 26 -2.03 10.79 -6.57
C LEU A 26 -1.13 9.55 -6.55
N MET A 27 -0.97 8.92 -5.39
CA MET A 27 -0.24 7.66 -5.18
C MET A 27 -0.88 6.52 -6.00
N ALA A 28 -2.21 6.45 -6.08
CA ALA A 28 -2.89 5.46 -6.91
C ALA A 28 -2.51 5.62 -8.39
N SER A 29 -2.50 6.87 -8.87
CA SER A 29 -2.05 7.20 -10.24
C SER A 29 -0.57 6.87 -10.46
N PHE A 30 0.27 7.13 -9.46
CA PHE A 30 1.67 6.73 -9.47
C PHE A 30 1.82 5.20 -9.60
N TYR A 31 1.09 4.42 -8.78
CA TYR A 31 1.17 2.96 -8.82
C TYR A 31 0.63 2.35 -10.11
N LYS A 32 -0.34 3.00 -10.78
CA LYS A 32 -0.74 2.62 -12.14
C LYS A 32 0.47 2.62 -13.09
N LYS A 33 1.24 3.72 -13.08
CA LYS A 33 2.45 3.85 -13.92
C LYS A 33 3.54 2.89 -13.47
N TRP A 34 3.83 2.84 -12.17
CA TRP A 34 4.89 1.99 -11.61
C TRP A 34 4.67 0.50 -11.90
N LEU A 35 3.44 0.00 -11.76
CA LEU A 35 3.10 -1.40 -12.08
C LEU A 35 3.31 -1.71 -13.57
N ASN A 36 2.99 -0.78 -14.46
CA ASN A 36 3.25 -0.92 -15.88
C ASN A 36 4.75 -0.89 -16.19
N ASP A 37 5.48 0.11 -15.70
CA ASP A 37 6.90 0.29 -16.00
C ASP A 37 7.77 -0.84 -15.43
N LYS A 38 7.47 -1.32 -14.22
CA LYS A 38 8.31 -2.31 -13.52
C LYS A 38 7.92 -3.75 -13.83
N PHE A 39 6.64 -4.00 -14.12
CA PHE A 39 6.13 -5.36 -14.26
C PHE A 39 5.34 -5.60 -15.55
N GLY A 40 5.14 -4.60 -16.40
CA GLY A 40 4.30 -4.72 -17.60
C GLY A 40 2.83 -4.98 -17.27
N LEU A 41 2.38 -4.65 -16.05
CA LEU A 41 1.01 -4.90 -15.60
C LEU A 41 0.15 -3.66 -15.85
N GLU A 42 -0.78 -3.76 -16.79
CA GLU A 42 -1.79 -2.74 -17.03
C GLU A 42 -2.95 -2.87 -16.03
N VAL A 43 -3.14 -1.82 -15.23
CA VAL A 43 -4.22 -1.72 -14.26
C VAL A 43 -5.00 -0.43 -14.44
N ASP A 44 -6.28 -0.50 -14.09
CA ASP A 44 -7.03 0.70 -13.72
C ASP A 44 -6.93 0.90 -12.23
N VAL A 45 -7.01 2.16 -11.81
CA VAL A 45 -6.93 2.54 -10.41
C VAL A 45 -8.14 3.33 -9.97
N LYS A 46 -8.57 3.07 -8.75
CA LYS A 46 -9.61 3.83 -8.06
C LYS A 46 -9.16 4.06 -6.62
N SER A 47 -9.60 5.17 -6.04
CA SER A 47 -9.44 5.44 -4.62
C SER A 47 -10.77 5.86 -4.02
N ASP A 48 -11.09 5.34 -2.84
CA ASP A 48 -12.23 5.79 -2.05
C ASP A 48 -11.94 5.75 -0.55
N GLU A 49 -12.83 6.34 0.23
CA GLU A 49 -12.75 6.38 1.69
C GLU A 49 -13.77 5.40 2.28
N MET A 50 -13.33 4.62 3.26
CA MET A 50 -14.21 3.80 4.08
C MET A 50 -14.29 4.43 5.47
N ILE A 51 -15.41 5.11 5.72
CA ILE A 51 -15.67 5.77 7.00
C ILE A 51 -16.16 4.74 8.00
N VAL A 52 -15.40 4.58 9.07
CA VAL A 52 -15.74 3.69 10.18
C VAL A 52 -16.32 4.53 11.32
N PRO A 53 -17.52 4.17 11.85
CA PRO A 53 -18.06 4.83 13.03
C PRO A 53 -17.17 4.62 14.25
N GLU A 54 -17.23 5.53 15.22
CA GLU A 54 -16.56 5.35 16.51
C GLU A 54 -16.95 4.00 17.11
N GLN A 55 -15.94 3.20 17.45
CA GLN A 55 -16.15 1.92 18.12
C GLN A 55 -15.86 2.07 19.61
N SER A 56 -16.66 1.40 20.44
CA SER A 56 -16.38 1.24 21.87
C SER A 56 -14.97 0.66 22.05
N ILE A 57 -14.30 0.93 23.18
CA ILE A 57 -12.98 0.37 23.53
C ILE A 57 -12.95 -1.18 23.42
N LEU A 58 -14.11 -1.83 23.48
CA LEU A 58 -14.31 -3.28 23.34
C LEU A 58 -14.49 -3.76 21.89
N GLN A 59 -14.84 -2.87 20.96
CA GLN A 59 -14.97 -3.17 19.53
C GLN A 59 -13.69 -2.66 18.84
N ARG A 60 -12.75 -3.56 18.61
CA ARG A 60 -11.58 -3.26 17.79
C ARG A 60 -11.96 -3.45 16.32
N LEU A 61 -11.56 -2.51 15.50
CA LEU A 61 -11.47 -2.71 14.06
C LEU A 61 -10.62 -3.95 13.81
N ASP A 62 -11.20 -4.91 13.12
CA ASP A 62 -10.55 -6.18 12.82
C ASP A 62 -10.64 -6.50 11.33
N THR A 63 -9.86 -7.48 10.92
CA THR A 63 -9.82 -7.95 9.54
C THR A 63 -11.19 -8.49 9.08
N SER A 64 -12.09 -8.88 9.99
CA SER A 64 -13.42 -9.38 9.66
C SER A 64 -14.27 -8.33 8.95
N LEU A 65 -14.21 -7.07 9.39
CA LEU A 65 -14.91 -5.96 8.72
C LEU A 65 -14.39 -5.76 7.29
N LEU A 66 -13.06 -5.76 7.11
CA LEU A 66 -12.43 -5.60 5.80
C LEU A 66 -12.79 -6.75 4.86
N ILE A 67 -12.88 -7.98 5.35
CA ILE A 67 -13.29 -9.14 4.56
C ILE A 67 -14.75 -9.02 4.10
N GLN A 68 -15.64 -8.50 4.96
CA GLN A 68 -17.05 -8.27 4.58
C GLN A 68 -17.17 -7.20 3.50
N ASP A 69 -16.46 -6.09 3.67
CA ASP A 69 -16.40 -4.99 2.70
C ASP A 69 -15.78 -5.45 1.37
N HIS A 70 -14.67 -6.20 1.40
CA HIS A 70 -14.05 -6.79 0.22
C HIS A 70 -15.03 -7.67 -0.57
N LYS A 71 -15.79 -8.54 0.14
CA LYS A 71 -16.80 -9.41 -0.48
C LYS A 71 -17.93 -8.63 -1.14
N SER A 72 -18.35 -7.50 -0.57
CA SER A 72 -19.45 -6.70 -1.10
C SER A 72 -19.04 -5.88 -2.33
N ARG A 73 -17.76 -5.50 -2.42
CA ARG A 73 -17.22 -4.68 -3.52
C ARG A 73 -16.88 -5.47 -4.79
N GLY A 74 -16.81 -6.80 -4.69
CA GLY A 74 -16.59 -7.69 -5.83
C GLY A 74 -15.24 -8.39 -5.78
N LYS A 75 -15.25 -9.71 -6.00
CA LYS A 75 -14.07 -10.57 -5.80
C LYS A 75 -13.01 -10.46 -6.89
N ASP A 76 -13.36 -9.88 -8.04
CA ASP A 76 -12.46 -9.72 -9.19
C ASP A 76 -11.68 -8.39 -9.17
N ILE A 77 -11.89 -7.58 -8.12
CA ILE A 77 -11.21 -6.31 -7.89
C ILE A 77 -10.15 -6.53 -6.82
N PHE A 78 -8.93 -6.09 -7.08
CA PHE A 78 -7.87 -6.11 -6.08
C PHE A 78 -8.05 -4.92 -5.14
N HIS A 79 -8.48 -5.19 -3.91
CA HIS A 79 -8.73 -4.19 -2.89
C HIS A 79 -7.51 -4.00 -2.01
N PHE A 80 -7.01 -2.77 -1.91
CA PHE A 80 -5.89 -2.39 -1.07
C PHE A 80 -6.37 -1.47 0.06
N TYR A 81 -6.43 -1.99 1.28
CA TYR A 81 -6.89 -1.26 2.45
C TYR A 81 -5.74 -0.53 3.15
N LEU A 82 -5.87 0.79 3.28
CA LEU A 82 -4.94 1.65 4.02
C LEU A 82 -5.55 1.88 5.41
N CYS A 83 -5.18 1.02 6.37
CA CYS A 83 -5.83 0.90 7.67
C CYS A 83 -5.15 1.75 8.75
N ASN A 84 -5.86 2.08 9.83
CA ASN A 84 -5.28 2.68 11.03
C ASN A 84 -4.85 1.64 12.08
N PHE A 85 -4.84 0.35 11.72
CA PHE A 85 -4.42 -0.77 12.55
C PHE A 85 -3.62 -1.77 11.71
N SER A 86 -2.70 -2.50 12.35
CA SER A 86 -1.95 -3.58 11.73
C SER A 86 -2.72 -4.91 11.80
N PRO A 87 -2.51 -5.83 10.84
CA PRO A 87 -3.01 -7.20 10.99
C PRO A 87 -2.40 -7.85 12.25
N MET A 88 -3.23 -8.49 13.08
CA MET A 88 -2.75 -9.12 14.33
C MET A 88 -1.97 -10.43 14.09
N TRP A 89 -1.99 -10.95 12.86
CA TRP A 89 -1.23 -12.10 12.40
C TRP A 89 -0.69 -11.79 11.01
N THR A 90 0.61 -11.55 10.91
CA THR A 90 1.30 -11.44 9.64
C THR A 90 2.69 -12.06 9.78
N ASP A 91 3.14 -12.75 8.75
CA ASP A 91 4.50 -13.25 8.62
C ASP A 91 5.46 -12.18 8.06
N CYS A 92 4.92 -11.01 7.66
CA CYS A 92 5.71 -9.87 7.20
C CYS A 92 6.03 -8.90 8.34
N THR A 93 7.29 -8.49 8.44
CA THR A 93 7.75 -7.41 9.34
C THR A 93 7.34 -6.01 8.89
N CYS A 94 6.67 -5.91 7.73
CA CYS A 94 6.24 -4.67 7.10
C CYS A 94 4.90 -4.11 7.61
N GLU A 95 4.28 -4.76 8.61
CA GLU A 95 2.95 -4.36 9.14
C GLU A 95 1.82 -4.40 8.08
N GLY A 96 2.00 -5.23 7.04
CA GLY A 96 1.04 -5.49 5.98
C GLY A 96 0.61 -6.96 5.91
N TYR A 97 -0.44 -7.21 5.13
CA TYR A 97 -0.96 -8.53 4.84
C TYR A 97 -1.57 -8.54 3.45
N TYR A 98 -1.30 -9.59 2.67
CA TYR A 98 -1.95 -9.81 1.39
C TYR A 98 -2.55 -11.22 1.28
N ALA A 99 -3.56 -11.32 0.43
CA ALA A 99 -4.21 -12.53 -0.04
C ALA A 99 -4.68 -12.30 -1.48
N GLU A 100 -5.33 -13.30 -2.09
CA GLU A 100 -5.88 -13.15 -3.44
C GLU A 100 -6.89 -12.00 -3.49
N ASN A 101 -6.61 -11.01 -4.36
CA ASN A 101 -7.44 -9.82 -4.57
C ASN A 101 -7.63 -8.92 -3.33
N PHE A 102 -6.79 -9.09 -2.30
CA PHE A 102 -6.89 -8.35 -1.05
C PHE A 102 -5.49 -8.02 -0.53
N ALA A 103 -5.26 -6.77 -0.16
CA ALA A 103 -4.12 -6.38 0.66
C ALA A 103 -4.55 -5.36 1.70
N MET A 104 -3.85 -5.31 2.82
CA MET A 104 -3.99 -4.28 3.82
C MET A 104 -2.63 -3.89 4.40
N THR A 105 -2.49 -2.63 4.78
CA THR A 105 -1.31 -2.13 5.48
C THR A 105 -1.72 -1.19 6.59
N LEU A 106 -0.91 -1.11 7.65
CA LEU A 106 -0.98 0.05 8.54
C LEU A 106 -0.56 1.31 7.77
N TRP A 107 -1.50 2.20 7.51
CA TRP A 107 -1.25 3.55 7.03
C TRP A 107 -0.91 4.45 8.21
N GLN A 108 0.37 4.71 8.40
CA GLN A 108 0.84 5.54 9.51
C GLN A 108 0.26 6.95 9.38
N LYS A 109 -0.39 7.42 10.45
CA LYS A 109 -0.92 8.77 10.52
C LYS A 109 0.24 9.76 10.66
N PRO A 110 0.38 10.74 9.76
CA PRO A 110 1.42 11.74 9.84
C PRO A 110 1.25 12.62 11.08
N LYS A 111 2.39 13.06 11.63
CA LYS A 111 2.41 14.25 12.49
C LYS A 111 2.26 15.49 11.62
N ASN A 112 1.68 16.57 12.15
CA ASN A 112 1.21 17.73 11.38
C ASN A 112 2.25 18.32 10.40
N ASP A 113 3.54 18.26 10.74
CA ASP A 113 4.70 18.77 10.03
C ASP A 113 5.43 17.72 9.17
N GLU A 114 5.04 16.44 9.26
CA GLU A 114 5.72 15.30 8.64
C GLU A 114 4.85 14.57 7.60
N LEU A 115 3.82 15.24 7.06
CA LEU A 115 2.88 14.65 6.09
C LEU A 115 3.59 13.89 4.96
N LEU A 116 4.45 14.60 4.21
CA LEU A 116 5.10 14.02 3.05
C LEU A 116 6.06 12.88 3.43
N GLU A 117 6.85 13.05 4.50
CA GLU A 117 7.79 12.01 4.95
C GLU A 117 7.09 10.74 5.42
N THR A 118 5.96 10.87 6.11
CA THR A 118 5.15 9.72 6.53
C THR A 118 4.52 9.05 5.32
N CYS A 119 3.94 9.82 4.40
CA CYS A 119 3.34 9.28 3.19
C CYS A 119 4.35 8.53 2.30
N LYS A 120 5.58 9.05 2.16
CA LYS A 120 6.67 8.34 1.45
C LYS A 120 6.98 6.99 2.09
N LYS A 121 7.05 6.92 3.43
CA LYS A 121 7.27 5.66 4.15
C LYS A 121 6.11 4.69 3.93
N ASN A 122 4.88 5.17 4.04
CA ASN A 122 3.70 4.34 3.73
C ASN A 122 3.72 3.80 2.30
N CYS A 123 4.18 4.59 1.31
CA CYS A 123 4.36 4.09 -0.05
C CYS A 123 5.30 2.88 -0.10
N THR A 124 6.40 2.86 0.65
CA THR A 124 7.30 1.70 0.62
C THR A 124 6.59 0.41 1.03
N VAL A 125 5.72 0.46 2.05
CA VAL A 125 4.90 -0.67 2.50
C VAL A 125 3.84 -1.04 1.46
N VAL A 126 3.20 -0.05 0.83
CA VAL A 126 2.25 -0.31 -0.26
C VAL A 126 2.92 -1.04 -1.42
N SER A 127 4.12 -0.59 -1.82
CA SER A 127 4.88 -1.24 -2.90
C SER A 127 5.29 -2.67 -2.53
N HIS A 128 5.50 -2.94 -1.24
CA HIS A 128 5.82 -4.28 -0.74
C HIS A 128 4.66 -5.25 -0.99
N GLU A 129 3.46 -4.91 -0.49
CA GLU A 129 2.28 -5.76 -0.67
C GLU A 129 1.84 -5.88 -2.14
N LEU A 130 1.97 -4.80 -2.92
CA LEU A 130 1.72 -4.86 -4.37
C LEU A 130 2.69 -5.81 -5.07
N THR A 131 3.95 -5.85 -4.65
CA THR A 131 4.95 -6.75 -5.24
C THR A 131 4.58 -8.21 -4.99
N HIS A 132 4.12 -8.56 -3.78
CA HIS A 132 3.61 -9.90 -3.49
C HIS A 132 2.49 -10.30 -4.46
N GLU A 133 1.48 -9.45 -4.64
CA GLU A 133 0.37 -9.77 -5.53
C GLU A 133 0.83 -9.92 -6.98
N VAL A 134 1.65 -9.00 -7.48
CA VAL A 134 2.12 -9.04 -8.87
C VAL A 134 2.92 -10.31 -9.13
N LEU A 135 3.83 -10.67 -8.24
CA LEU A 135 4.64 -11.89 -8.40
C LEU A 135 3.79 -13.15 -8.25
N ARG A 136 2.77 -13.16 -7.38
CA ARG A 136 1.78 -14.23 -7.29
C ARG A 136 1.05 -14.42 -8.62
N GLN A 137 0.52 -13.34 -9.21
CA GLN A 137 -0.18 -13.38 -10.51
C GLN A 137 0.73 -13.88 -11.63
N LYS A 138 2.00 -13.48 -11.63
CA LYS A 138 3.02 -13.96 -12.58
C LYS A 138 3.51 -15.39 -12.31
N LYS A 139 3.06 -16.04 -11.23
CA LYS A 139 3.50 -17.37 -10.79
C LYS A 139 5.03 -17.45 -10.60
N PHE A 140 5.63 -16.35 -10.12
CA PHE A 140 7.06 -16.28 -9.86
C PHE A 140 7.43 -17.22 -8.70
N LYS A 141 8.47 -18.04 -8.89
CA LYS A 141 8.88 -19.03 -7.88
C LYS A 141 9.51 -18.35 -6.66
N ASN A 142 9.21 -18.87 -5.47
CA ASN A 142 9.73 -18.36 -4.19
C ASN A 142 9.48 -16.86 -3.97
N GLN A 143 8.36 -16.34 -4.51
CA GLN A 143 8.07 -14.91 -4.49
C GLN A 143 8.03 -14.33 -3.07
N ASN A 144 7.51 -15.07 -2.08
CA ASN A 144 7.50 -14.63 -0.69
C ASN A 144 8.91 -14.37 -0.15
N ASP A 145 9.80 -15.36 -0.27
CA ASP A 145 11.17 -15.26 0.25
C ASP A 145 11.93 -14.11 -0.41
N ILE A 146 11.71 -13.89 -1.70
CA ILE A 146 12.37 -12.83 -2.46
C ILE A 146 11.89 -11.45 -2.01
N VAL A 147 10.58 -11.25 -1.85
CA VAL A 147 10.02 -9.98 -1.39
C VAL A 147 10.44 -9.69 0.05
N HIS A 148 10.47 -10.71 0.92
CA HIS A 148 10.91 -10.57 2.31
C HIS A 148 12.42 -10.31 2.43
N ASP A 149 13.28 -10.97 1.63
CA ASP A 149 14.72 -10.66 1.59
C ASP A 149 14.97 -9.24 1.08
N LEU A 150 14.27 -8.83 0.02
CA LEU A 150 14.35 -7.47 -0.51
C LEU A 150 13.97 -6.43 0.55
N TRP A 151 12.87 -6.65 1.26
CA TRP A 151 12.46 -5.80 2.38
C TRP A 151 13.50 -5.74 3.49
N THR A 152 14.03 -6.90 3.89
CA THR A 152 15.10 -7.00 4.90
C THR A 152 16.34 -6.21 4.48
N ARG A 153 16.69 -6.25 3.19
CA ARG A 153 17.82 -5.49 2.66
C ARG A 153 17.59 -3.98 2.72
N HIS A 154 16.36 -3.53 2.43
CA HIS A 154 16.01 -2.12 2.59
C HIS A 154 16.09 -1.65 4.05
N LEU A 155 15.65 -2.48 4.99
CA LEU A 155 15.64 -2.11 6.40
C LEU A 155 17.02 -2.17 7.08
N PHE A 156 17.88 -3.13 6.68
CA PHE A 156 19.07 -3.47 7.47
C PHE A 156 20.37 -3.61 6.69
N LYS A 157 20.36 -3.60 5.35
CA LYS A 157 21.56 -3.85 4.53
C LYS A 157 21.83 -2.73 3.51
N ASP A 158 21.51 -1.50 3.89
CA ASP A 158 21.80 -0.27 3.14
C ASP A 158 21.31 -0.27 1.68
N LEU A 159 20.27 -1.05 1.34
CA LEU A 159 19.65 -0.98 0.02
C LEU A 159 18.67 0.21 0.02
N PRO A 160 18.93 1.31 -0.71
CA PRO A 160 18.01 2.44 -0.75
C PRO A 160 16.70 2.04 -1.44
N PHE A 161 15.58 2.60 -0.97
CA PHE A 161 14.33 2.57 -1.72
C PHE A 161 14.47 3.34 -3.03
N GLU A 162 13.75 2.91 -4.08
CA GLU A 162 13.63 3.69 -5.30
C GLU A 162 12.84 4.98 -5.00
N GLN A 163 13.28 6.10 -5.56
CA GLN A 163 12.72 7.43 -5.27
C GLN A 163 12.17 8.06 -6.55
N TYR A 164 10.96 8.61 -6.44
CA TYR A 164 10.24 9.20 -7.57
C TYR A 164 9.70 10.57 -7.24
N GLY A 165 9.71 11.47 -8.22
CA GLY A 165 9.12 12.79 -8.11
C GLY A 165 7.60 12.77 -8.25
N LYS A 166 6.98 13.94 -8.03
CA LYS A 166 5.52 14.11 -8.19
C LYS A 166 5.05 13.86 -9.64
N ASN A 167 5.95 13.93 -10.61
CA ASN A 167 5.73 13.60 -12.02
C ASN A 167 5.85 12.09 -12.34
N PHE A 168 6.02 11.24 -11.32
CA PHE A 168 6.14 9.78 -11.42
C PHE A 168 7.42 9.28 -12.09
N GLU A 169 8.41 10.15 -12.29
CA GLU A 169 9.72 9.79 -12.82
C GLU A 169 10.75 9.63 -11.70
N PRO A 170 11.79 8.79 -11.89
CA PRO A 170 12.87 8.66 -10.91
C PRO A 170 13.50 10.01 -10.57
N ASN A 171 13.53 10.34 -9.27
CA ASN A 171 14.09 11.61 -8.77
C ASN A 171 14.46 11.48 -7.30
N SER A 172 15.76 11.61 -7.00
CA SER A 172 16.29 11.58 -5.64
C SER A 172 16.40 12.95 -4.96
N ASN A 173 16.23 14.04 -5.71
CA ASN A 173 16.41 15.40 -5.21
C ASN A 173 15.08 16.04 -4.75
N ASP A 174 13.96 15.62 -5.35
CA ASP A 174 12.61 16.05 -5.01
C ASP A 174 11.69 14.83 -4.92
N THR A 175 12.02 13.97 -3.97
CA THR A 175 11.31 12.71 -3.74
C THR A 175 9.90 12.99 -3.24
N TYR A 176 8.92 12.35 -3.86
CA TYR A 176 7.51 12.42 -3.51
C TYR A 176 6.93 11.03 -3.20
N PHE A 177 7.42 9.99 -3.89
CA PHE A 177 7.08 8.59 -3.64
C PHE A 177 8.35 7.77 -3.44
N MET A 178 8.23 6.69 -2.65
CA MET A 178 9.29 5.70 -2.47
C MET A 178 8.73 4.29 -2.64
N THR A 179 9.49 3.40 -3.28
CA THR A 179 9.10 1.99 -3.50
C THR A 179 10.25 1.03 -3.25
N LEU A 180 9.96 -0.27 -3.15
CA LEU A 180 10.97 -1.33 -3.23
C LEU A 180 11.86 -1.19 -4.47
N ASP A 181 13.11 -1.63 -4.36
CA ASP A 181 14.00 -1.84 -5.51
C ASP A 181 13.61 -3.11 -6.28
N THR A 182 12.88 -2.90 -7.37
CA THR A 182 12.36 -3.97 -8.22
C THR A 182 13.35 -4.45 -9.28
N THR A 183 14.60 -3.96 -9.29
CA THR A 183 15.57 -4.25 -10.37
C THR A 183 15.78 -5.75 -10.60
N ASN A 184 15.82 -6.54 -9.52
CA ASN A 184 16.00 -8.00 -9.58
C ASN A 184 14.68 -8.78 -9.78
N LEU A 185 13.54 -8.10 -9.90
CA LEU A 185 12.21 -8.70 -10.04
C LEU A 185 11.64 -8.56 -11.46
N ARG A 186 12.35 -7.86 -12.35
CA ARG A 186 11.96 -7.69 -13.75
C ARG A 186 12.17 -9.01 -14.47
N SER A 187 11.07 -9.60 -14.95
CA SER A 187 11.04 -10.77 -15.84
C SER A 187 10.48 -10.36 -17.19
#